data_AF-A0A227J0Z7-F1
#
_entry.id   AF-A0A227J0Z7-F1
#
_cell.length_a   1.000
_cell.length_b   1.000
_cell.length_c   1.000
_cell.angle_alpha   90.00
_cell.angle_beta   90.00
_cell.angle_gamma   90.00
#
_symmetry.space_group_name_H-M   'P 1'
#
loop_
_entity.id
_entity.type
_entity.pdbx_description
1 polymer ?
#
loop_
_entity_poly.entity_id
_entity_poly.type
_entity_poly.pdbx_seq_one_letter_code
_entity_poly.pdbx_strand_id
1 'polypeptide(L)' 'TSELKTAFQIGFMLFLPFLIIDLVVASVLMAMGMMMLSPMIVSLPFKLMLFVLVDGWNLILSTLAGSFAL' A
#
# COMPACT_ATOMS: atom_id res chain seq x y z
N THR A 1 -3.08 24.55 -7.85
CA THR A 1 -2.88 23.29 -8.62
C THR A 1 -1.61 22.53 -8.28
N SER A 2 -0.61 23.13 -7.61
CA SER A 2 0.63 22.44 -7.19
C SER A 2 0.38 21.36 -6.12
N GLU A 3 -0.35 21.68 -5.05
CA GLU A 3 -0.57 20.77 -3.91
C GLU A 3 -1.30 19.47 -4.28
N LEU A 4 -2.28 19.54 -5.18
CA LEU A 4 -2.98 18.34 -5.66
C LEU A 4 -2.02 17.36 -6.37
N LYS A 5 -1.06 17.88 -7.12
CA LYS A 5 -0.03 17.07 -7.79
C LYS A 5 0.92 16.45 -6.77
N THR A 6 1.35 17.22 -5.76
CA THR A 6 2.19 16.73 -4.66
C THR A 6 1.49 15.64 -3.86
N ALA A 7 0.23 15.86 -3.46
CA ALA A 7 -0.57 14.88 -2.73
C ALA A 7 -0.78 13.59 -3.53
N PHE A 8 -0.99 13.69 -4.84
CA PHE A 8 -1.09 12.52 -5.72
C PHE A 8 0.22 11.73 -5.78
N GLN A 9 1.37 12.41 -5.89
CA GLN A 9 2.68 11.75 -5.90
C GLN A 9 2.97 11.03 -4.58
N ILE A 10 2.70 11.67 -3.44
CA ILE A 10 2.85 11.06 -2.11
C ILE A 10 1.92 9.85 -1.97
N GLY A 11 0.64 9.99 -2.33
CA GLY A 11 -0.33 8.90 -2.29
C GLY A 11 0.06 7.71 -3.17
N PHE A 12 0.61 7.98 -4.37
CA PHE A 12 1.09 6.93 -5.27
C PHE A 12 2.28 6.17 -4.68
N MET A 13 3.26 6.87 -4.11
CA MET A 13 4.42 6.24 -3.46
C MET A 13 4.00 5.37 -2.26
N LEU A 14 3.05 5.84 -1.45
CA LEU A 14 2.49 5.09 -0.33
C LEU A 14 1.70 3.84 -0.79
N PHE A 15 1.03 3.92 -1.94
CA PHE A 15 0.23 2.81 -2.48
C PHE A 15 1.08 1.68 -3.11
N LEU A 16 2.26 2.02 -3.63
CA LEU A 16 3.15 1.10 -4.33
C LEU A 16 3.45 -0.23 -3.59
N PRO A 17 3.85 -0.24 -2.29
CA PRO A 17 4.11 -1.49 -1.58
C PRO A 17 2.86 -2.38 -1.45
N PHE A 18 1.68 -1.79 -1.30
CA PHE A 18 0.42 -2.54 -1.21
C PHE A 18 0.03 -3.17 -2.54
N LEU A 19 0.32 -2.49 -3.65
CA LEU A 19 0.13 -3.02 -5.00
C LEU A 19 1.03 -4.25 -5.24
N ILE A 20 2.29 -4.20 -4.78
CA ILE A 20 3.21 -5.33 -4.88
C ILE A 20 2.65 -6.55 -4.13
N ILE A 21 2.12 -6.36 -2.91
CA ILE A 21 1.49 -7.43 -2.14
C ILE A 21 0.32 -8.05 -2.94
N ASP A 22 -0.56 -7.23 -3.51
CA ASP A 22 -1.71 -7.75 -4.28
C ASP A 22 -1.27 -8.59 -5.48
N LEU A 23 -0.28 -8.11 -6.24
CA LEU A 23 0.23 -8.81 -7.42
C LEU A 23 0.90 -10.14 -7.04
N VAL A 24 1.72 -10.13 -5.99
CA VAL A 24 2.38 -11.35 -5.49
C VAL A 24 1.35 -12.36 -5.00
N VAL A 25 0.40 -11.94 -4.15
CA VAL A 25 -0.66 -12.82 -3.63
C VAL A 25 -1.52 -13.39 -4.76
N ALA A 26 -1.92 -12.56 -5.72
CA ALA A 26 -2.66 -13.03 -6.89
C ALA A 26 -1.88 -14.07 -7.70
N SER A 27 -0.58 -13.83 -7.96
CA SER A 27 0.26 -14.76 -8.72
C SER A 27 0.43 -16.12 -8.02
N VAL A 28 0.57 -16.12 -6.68
CA VAL A 28 0.71 -17.34 -5.89
C VAL A 28 -0.61 -18.12 -5.86
N LEU A 29 -1.74 -17.44 -5.67
CA LEU A 29 -3.05 -18.10 -5.68
C LEU A 29 -3.38 -18.71 -7.06
N MET A 30 -3.05 -18.01 -8.14
CA MET A 30 -3.17 -18.54 -9.50
C MET A 30 -2.27 -19.77 -9.71
N ALA A 31 -1.03 -19.74 -9.22
CA ALA A 31 -0.12 -20.88 -9.28
C ALA A 31 -0.61 -22.10 -8.48
N MET A 32 -1.35 -21.88 -7.38
CA MET A 32 -1.99 -22.93 -6.58
C MET A 32 -3.29 -23.46 -7.21
N GLY A 33 -3.76 -22.90 -8.33
CA GLY A 33 -5.02 -23.28 -8.96
C GLY A 33 -6.28 -22.78 -8.24
N MET A 34 -6.14 -21.87 -7.26
CA MET A 34 -7.25 -21.36 -6.46
C MET A 34 -7.94 -20.15 -7.12
N MET A 35 -8.63 -20.40 -8.23
CA MET A 35 -9.28 -19.34 -9.04
C MET A 35 -10.53 -18.73 -8.40
N MET A 36 -11.18 -19.43 -7.47
CA MET A 36 -12.42 -18.96 -6.82
C MET A 36 -12.18 -18.18 -5.54
N LEU A 37 -10.98 -18.27 -4.97
CA LEU A 37 -10.61 -17.51 -3.79
C LEU A 37 -10.16 -16.12 -4.23
N SER A 38 -10.86 -15.07 -3.76
CA SER A 38 -10.46 -13.70 -4.06
C SER A 38 -9.08 -13.41 -3.42
N PRO A 39 -8.07 -12.98 -4.21
CA PRO A 39 -6.77 -12.59 -3.69
C PRO A 39 -6.83 -11.47 -2.64
N MET A 40 -7.88 -10.64 -2.68
CA MET A 40 -8.09 -9.54 -1.74
C MET A 40 -8.24 -10.01 -0.30
N ILE A 41 -8.91 -11.14 -0.07
CA ILE A 41 -9.13 -11.69 1.28
C ILE A 41 -7.79 -12.11 1.89
N VAL A 42 -6.90 -12.65 1.06
CA VAL A 42 -5.57 -13.08 1.48
C VAL A 42 -4.63 -11.88 1.61
N SER A 43 -4.66 -10.91 0.69
CA SER A 43 -3.74 -9.77 0.70
C SER A 43 -4.02 -8.77 1.83
N LEU A 44 -5.27 -8.61 2.26
CA LEU A 44 -5.66 -7.67 3.31
C LEU A 44 -4.89 -7.83 4.63
N PRO A 45 -4.81 -9.02 5.27
CA PRO A 45 -4.03 -9.19 6.50
C PRO A 45 -2.53 -8.91 6.29
N PHE A 46 -1.95 -9.28 5.14
CA PHE A 46 -0.55 -8.96 4.84
C PHE A 46 -0.31 -7.46 4.70
N LYS A 47 -1.21 -6.72 4.06
CA LYS A 47 -1.13 -5.26 3.96
C LYS A 47 -1.17 -4.60 5.34
N LEU A 48 -2.12 -5.02 6.18
CA LEU A 48 -2.25 -4.50 7.55
C LEU A 48 -1.01 -4.82 8.39
N MET A 49 -0.50 -6.05 8.30
CA MET A 49 0.72 -6.44 8.98
C MET A 49 1.92 -5.60 8.51
N LEU A 50 2.14 -5.45 7.21
CA LEU A 50 3.21 -4.59 6.68
C LEU A 50 3.07 -3.17 7.19
N PHE A 51 1.86 -2.61 7.14
CA PHE A 51 1.59 -1.24 7.56
C PHE A 51 1.88 -1.01 9.04
N VAL A 52 1.54 -1.96 9.92
CA VAL A 52 1.86 -1.87 11.34
C VAL A 52 3.36 -2.09 11.60
N LEU A 53 3.99 -3.05 10.90
CA LEU A 53 5.41 -3.38 11.09
C LEU A 53 6.36 -2.24 10.71
N VAL A 54 6.00 -1.44 9.69
CA VAL A 54 6.79 -0.28 9.27
C VAL A 54 6.42 1.01 10.01
N ASP A 55 5.56 0.92 11.02
CA ASP A 55 5.00 2.08 11.73
C ASP A 55 4.38 3.11 10.77
N GLY A 56 3.52 2.61 9.87
CA GLY A 56 3.00 3.35 8.73
C GLY A 56 2.20 4.60 9.10
N TRP A 57 1.61 4.65 10.30
CA TRP A 57 0.95 5.86 10.81
C TRP A 57 1.93 7.02 11.01
N ASN A 58 3.07 6.77 11.65
CA ASN A 58 4.12 7.77 11.82
C ASN A 58 4.76 8.15 10.48
N LEU A 59 4.92 7.20 9.56
CA LEU A 59 5.41 7.48 8.20
C LEU A 59 4.49 8.46 7.44
N ILE A 60 3.17 8.23 7.48
CA ILE A 60 2.19 9.10 6.81
C ILE A 60 2.15 10.49 7.45
N LEU A 61 2.12 10.56 8.78
CA LEU A 61 2.07 11.84 9.49
C LEU A 61 3.35 12.66 9.28
N SER A 62 4.52 12.02 9.30
CA SER A 62 5.80 12.70 9.06
C SER A 62 5.95 13.20 7.63
N THR A 63 5.53 12.41 6.63
CA THR A 63 5.56 12.84 5.22
C THR A 63 4.60 13.99 4.94
N LEU A 64 3.41 13.98 5.53
CA LEU A 64 2.47 15.10 5.45
C LEU A 64 3.02 16.34 6.15
N ALA A 65 3.43 16.23 7.42
CA ALA A 65 3.95 17.36 8.19
C ALA A 65 5.17 18.00 7.52
N GLY A 66 6.10 17.18 6.99
CA GLY A 66 7.25 17.67 6.24
C GLY A 66 6.89 18.35 4.92
N SER A 67 5.76 17.99 4.29
CA SER A 67 5.31 18.63 3.04
C SER A 67 4.69 20.01 3.23
N PHE A 68 4.18 20.32 4.43
CA PHE A 68 3.56 21.62 4.77
C PHE A 68 4.46 22.56 5.58
N ALA A 69 5.51 22.03 6.22
CA ALA A 69 6.42 22.82 7.07
C ALA A 69 7.56 23.53 6.31
N LEU A 70 7.57 23.44 4.97
CA LEU A 70 8.44 24.19 4.04
C LEU A 70 7.61 25.23 3.29
#